data_AF-A0A916CBS4-F1
#
_entry.id   AF-A0A916CBS4-F1
#
_cell.length_a   1.000
_cell.length_b   1.000
_cell.length_c   1.000
_cell.angle_alpha   90.00
_cell.angle_beta   90.00
_cell.angle_gamma   90.00
#
_symmetry.space_group_name_H-M   'P 1'
#
loop_
_entity.id
_entity.type
_entity.pdbx_description
1 polymer ?
#
loop_
_entity_poly.entity_id
_entity_poly.type
_entity_poly.pdbx_seq_one_letter_code
_entity_poly.pdbx_strand_id
1 'polypeptide(L)'
;MSSVITPELAALFKPLTLTVTKLTCKVDTDEFDSDEPYIIVFTANLSNQVINIPGGGKIIIPATRTTLIGPWDDFDTGETGSPVAPPPGLPLDSPWIFVVGWPCWATDGKPAPIASPNNVIFLVALLEHDGGEPNSVRAAVQAGLSANLQGYVNDTSLSRAQMIQNLVKDMNGLIDFAAQSLDGDERIGSAKELQFTAAEMAEARSNKKSKELEFKGDGGKYTVKFVLRKA
;
A
#
# COMPACT_ATOMS: atom_id res chain seq x y z
N MET A 1 -34.44 19.94 11.87
CA MET A 1 -33.26 20.83 11.84
C MET A 1 -32.38 20.39 10.69
N SER A 2 -32.22 21.20 9.64
CA SER A 2 -31.32 20.88 8.53
C SER A 2 -29.90 21.25 8.96
N SER A 3 -28.99 20.27 9.12
CA SER A 3 -27.60 20.58 9.47
C SER A 3 -26.93 21.22 8.26
N VAL A 4 -26.54 22.48 8.39
CA VAL A 4 -25.75 23.16 7.36
C VAL A 4 -24.35 22.54 7.36
N ILE A 5 -24.06 21.70 6.37
CA ILE A 5 -22.71 21.18 6.14
C ILE A 5 -21.87 22.35 5.65
N THR A 6 -20.82 22.70 6.40
CA THR A 6 -19.88 23.75 5.96
C THR A 6 -19.10 23.27 4.74
N PRO A 7 -18.64 24.18 3.85
CA PRO A 7 -17.80 23.81 2.71
C PRO A 7 -16.54 23.03 3.11
N GLU A 8 -15.99 23.31 4.29
CA GLU A 8 -14.85 22.59 4.86
C GLU A 8 -15.19 21.13 5.19
N LEU A 9 -16.33 20.90 5.83
CA LEU A 9 -16.82 19.55 6.12
C LEU A 9 -17.13 18.79 4.82
N ALA A 10 -17.71 19.46 3.82
CA ALA A 10 -17.97 18.87 2.49
C ALA A 10 -16.67 18.47 1.76
N ALA A 11 -15.57 19.20 1.96
CA ALA A 11 -14.29 18.87 1.35
C ALA A 11 -13.72 17.54 1.87
N LEU A 12 -13.96 17.18 3.13
CA LEU A 12 -13.49 15.91 3.71
C LEU A 12 -14.07 14.67 3.02
N PHE A 13 -15.24 14.81 2.40
CA PHE A 13 -15.95 13.74 1.69
C PHE A 13 -15.61 13.65 0.19
N LYS A 14 -14.71 14.50 -0.32
CA LYS A 14 -14.23 14.38 -1.71
C LYS A 14 -13.41 13.09 -1.86
N PRO A 15 -13.74 12.21 -2.82
CA PRO A 15 -12.97 11.01 -3.08
C PRO A 15 -11.53 11.33 -3.49
N LEU A 16 -10.59 10.56 -2.93
CA LEU A 16 -9.18 10.60 -3.28
C LEU A 16 -8.79 9.29 -3.97
N THR A 17 -7.69 9.34 -4.73
CA THR A 17 -7.00 8.18 -5.28
C THR A 17 -5.54 8.23 -4.85
N LEU A 18 -4.97 7.06 -4.54
CA LEU A 18 -3.55 6.87 -4.31
C LEU A 18 -3.04 5.90 -5.37
N THR A 19 -1.98 6.26 -6.09
CA THR A 19 -1.36 5.41 -7.12
C THR A 19 0.16 5.44 -6.98
N VAL A 20 0.82 4.33 -7.28
CA VAL A 20 2.24 4.37 -7.67
C VAL A 20 2.34 5.00 -9.04
N THR A 21 3.30 5.89 -9.21
CA THR A 21 3.50 6.62 -10.48
C THR A 21 4.89 6.45 -11.05
N LYS A 22 5.87 6.07 -10.22
CA LYS A 22 7.24 5.89 -10.64
C LYS A 22 7.96 4.91 -9.70
N LEU A 23 8.72 4.00 -10.28
CA LEU A 23 9.82 3.29 -9.65
C LEU A 23 11.12 3.82 -10.26
N THR A 24 12.20 3.89 -9.49
CA THR A 24 13.51 4.28 -9.99
C THR A 24 14.58 3.45 -9.31
N CYS A 25 15.39 2.74 -10.10
CA CYS A 25 16.59 2.10 -9.62
C CYS A 25 17.68 3.17 -9.48
N LYS A 26 18.30 3.24 -8.31
CA LYS A 26 19.36 4.21 -7.98
C LYS A 26 20.72 3.55 -7.99
N VAL A 27 20.75 2.32 -7.52
CA VAL A 27 21.90 1.40 -7.49
C VAL A 27 21.27 0.04 -7.72
N ASP A 28 21.80 -0.67 -8.68
CA ASP A 28 21.45 -2.04 -9.01
C ASP A 28 21.98 -3.01 -7.95
N THR A 29 21.49 -4.24 -7.93
CA THR A 29 22.19 -5.30 -7.21
C THR A 29 23.49 -5.66 -7.95
N ASP A 30 24.45 -6.31 -7.28
CA ASP A 30 25.70 -6.77 -7.91
C ASP A 30 25.53 -8.17 -8.54
N GLU A 31 24.30 -8.54 -8.92
CA GLU A 31 23.95 -9.88 -9.39
C GLU A 31 24.21 -10.09 -10.88
N PHE A 32 24.25 -11.36 -11.31
CA PHE A 32 24.52 -11.73 -12.71
C PHE A 32 23.26 -11.76 -13.56
N ASP A 33 22.07 -11.81 -12.93
CA ASP A 33 20.78 -11.76 -13.60
C ASP A 33 20.21 -10.34 -13.53
N SER A 34 19.17 -10.07 -14.31
CA SER A 34 18.58 -8.73 -14.35
C SER A 34 17.52 -8.53 -13.26
N ASP A 35 17.55 -7.37 -12.60
CA ASP A 35 16.64 -7.03 -11.51
C ASP A 35 15.18 -6.94 -12.03
N GLU A 36 14.28 -7.71 -11.42
CA GLU A 36 12.84 -7.72 -11.74
C GLU A 36 11.96 -7.17 -10.58
N PRO A 37 12.05 -5.88 -10.22
CA PRO A 37 11.46 -5.39 -8.99
C PRO A 37 9.93 -5.35 -9.06
N TYR A 38 9.26 -5.51 -7.92
CA TYR A 38 7.83 -5.29 -7.77
C TYR A 38 7.45 -4.71 -6.40
N ILE A 39 6.28 -4.08 -6.35
CA ILE A 39 5.79 -3.36 -5.17
C ILE A 39 4.54 -4.03 -4.64
N ILE A 40 4.52 -4.27 -3.33
CA ILE A 40 3.33 -4.69 -2.59
C ILE A 40 2.85 -3.51 -1.75
N VAL A 41 1.58 -3.12 -1.93
CA VAL A 41 0.92 -2.07 -1.14
C VAL A 41 -0.25 -2.66 -0.38
N PHE A 42 -0.10 -2.85 0.94
CA PHE A 42 -1.21 -3.16 1.83
C PHE A 42 -1.90 -1.88 2.28
N THR A 43 -3.23 -1.85 2.16
CA THR A 43 -4.06 -0.70 2.53
C THR A 43 -5.15 -1.13 3.49
N ALA A 44 -5.43 -0.27 4.46
CA ALA A 44 -6.52 -0.47 5.40
C ALA A 44 -7.32 0.80 5.64
N ASN A 45 -8.64 0.65 5.70
CA ASN A 45 -9.58 1.67 6.13
C ASN A 45 -10.11 1.30 7.53
N LEU A 46 -9.64 2.04 8.55
CA LEU A 46 -9.99 1.84 9.95
C LEU A 46 -11.36 2.44 10.33
N SER A 47 -12.03 3.11 9.39
CA SER A 47 -13.31 3.78 9.63
C SER A 47 -14.52 3.07 9.00
N ASN A 48 -14.31 1.97 8.28
CA ASN A 48 -15.34 1.40 7.42
C ASN A 48 -16.50 0.74 8.19
N GLN A 49 -16.21 0.04 9.29
CA GLN A 49 -17.23 -0.66 10.06
C GLN A 49 -16.96 -0.59 11.56
N VAL A 50 -17.89 0.03 12.28
CA VAL A 50 -17.91 0.17 13.73
C VAL A 50 -19.15 -0.52 14.24
N ILE A 51 -18.99 -1.66 14.91
CA ILE A 51 -20.07 -2.41 15.53
C ILE A 51 -20.12 -2.02 17.00
N ASN A 52 -21.24 -1.42 17.42
CA ASN A 52 -21.50 -1.16 18.84
C ASN A 52 -22.08 -2.42 19.47
N ILE A 53 -21.45 -2.90 20.55
CA ILE A 53 -21.91 -4.06 21.31
C ILE A 53 -22.90 -3.58 22.38
N PRO A 54 -24.07 -4.23 22.54
CA PRO A 54 -24.94 -4.02 23.69
C PRO A 54 -24.14 -4.13 24.99
N GLY A 55 -24.18 -3.09 25.84
CA GLY A 55 -23.34 -2.99 27.04
C GLY A 55 -22.13 -2.06 26.92
N GLY A 56 -21.95 -1.35 25.79
CA GLY A 56 -21.03 -0.21 25.67
C GLY A 56 -19.68 -0.52 25.02
N GLY A 57 -19.49 -1.73 24.48
CA GLY A 57 -18.30 -2.10 23.70
C GLY A 57 -18.36 -1.61 22.26
N LYS A 58 -17.19 -1.54 21.61
CA LYS A 58 -17.07 -1.22 20.19
C LYS A 58 -16.06 -2.17 19.53
N ILE A 59 -16.44 -2.76 18.40
CA ILE A 59 -15.54 -3.52 17.52
C ILE A 59 -15.36 -2.73 16.23
N ILE A 60 -14.11 -2.57 15.81
CA ILE A 60 -13.74 -2.02 14.52
C ILE A 60 -13.41 -3.20 13.60
N ILE A 61 -14.05 -3.26 12.44
CA ILE A 61 -13.70 -4.19 11.36
C ILE A 61 -13.09 -3.36 10.24
N PRO A 62 -11.76 -3.35 10.10
CA PRO A 62 -11.10 -2.61 9.05
C PRO A 62 -11.34 -3.30 7.72
N ALA A 63 -11.64 -2.53 6.69
CA ALA A 63 -11.59 -3.06 5.34
C ALA A 63 -10.14 -2.97 4.84
N THR A 64 -9.66 -4.00 4.15
CA THR A 64 -8.27 -4.09 3.71
C THR A 64 -8.17 -4.53 2.25
N ARG A 65 -7.06 -4.16 1.59
CA ARG A 65 -6.69 -4.65 0.27
C ARG A 65 -5.17 -4.58 0.07
N THR A 66 -4.62 -5.55 -0.64
CA THR A 66 -3.21 -5.61 -1.03
C THR A 66 -3.12 -5.55 -2.54
N THR A 67 -2.40 -4.56 -3.04
CA THR A 67 -2.17 -4.34 -4.47
C THR A 67 -0.74 -4.74 -4.82
N LEU A 68 -0.58 -5.48 -5.90
CA LEU A 68 0.69 -5.79 -6.54
C LEU A 68 0.89 -4.87 -7.75
N ILE A 69 2.09 -4.32 -7.91
CA ILE A 69 2.46 -3.45 -9.02
C ILE A 69 3.85 -3.86 -9.49
N GLY A 70 3.96 -4.26 -10.75
CA GLY A 70 5.13 -4.95 -11.30
C GLY A 70 4.80 -6.42 -11.64
N PRO A 71 5.81 -7.30 -11.75
CA PRO A 71 7.23 -6.95 -11.80
C PRO A 71 7.56 -6.08 -13.01
N TRP A 72 8.57 -5.24 -12.86
CA TRP A 72 9.30 -4.66 -13.99
C TRP A 72 10.32 -5.69 -14.48
N ASP A 73 10.66 -5.60 -15.75
CA ASP A 73 11.63 -6.47 -16.41
C ASP A 73 12.85 -5.61 -16.77
N ASP A 74 14.03 -6.20 -16.67
CA ASP A 74 15.33 -5.64 -17.02
C ASP A 74 15.65 -4.25 -16.40
N PHE A 75 15.60 -4.13 -15.07
CA PHE A 75 15.50 -2.82 -14.40
C PHE A 75 16.81 -2.25 -13.83
N ASP A 76 17.73 -1.85 -14.71
CA ASP A 76 19.10 -1.41 -14.40
C ASP A 76 19.23 -0.10 -13.58
N THR A 77 20.44 0.15 -13.04
CA THR A 77 20.82 1.44 -12.40
C THR A 77 20.43 2.66 -13.23
N GLY A 78 19.65 3.56 -12.63
CA GLY A 78 19.26 4.83 -13.22
C GLY A 78 17.96 4.75 -14.02
N GLU A 79 17.47 3.54 -14.29
CA GLU A 79 16.22 3.33 -14.98
C GLU A 79 15.01 3.77 -14.17
N THR A 80 13.93 4.05 -14.92
CA THR A 80 12.68 4.49 -14.32
C THR A 80 11.48 3.82 -14.98
N GLY A 81 10.71 3.12 -14.16
CA GLY A 81 9.50 2.43 -14.54
C GLY A 81 8.29 3.25 -14.13
N SER A 82 7.28 3.34 -15.00
CA SER A 82 6.00 3.94 -14.67
C SER A 82 4.91 2.92 -14.92
N PRO A 83 4.02 2.67 -13.94
CA PRO A 83 2.89 1.78 -14.17
C PRO A 83 2.01 2.31 -15.31
N VAL A 84 1.55 1.41 -16.19
CA VAL A 84 0.60 1.76 -17.25
C VAL A 84 -0.80 1.93 -16.65
N ALA A 85 -1.61 2.81 -17.23
CA ALA A 85 -2.99 2.97 -16.78
C ALA A 85 -3.76 1.66 -16.96
N PRO A 86 -4.66 1.30 -16.03
CA PRO A 86 -5.45 0.09 -16.16
C PRO A 86 -6.33 0.14 -17.41
N PRO A 87 -6.28 -0.87 -18.28
CA PRO A 87 -7.19 -0.97 -19.41
C PRO A 87 -8.66 -0.97 -18.94
N PRO A 88 -9.58 -0.32 -19.68
CA PRO A 88 -10.99 -0.30 -19.33
C PRO A 88 -11.58 -1.71 -19.22
N GLY A 89 -12.31 -1.98 -18.14
CA GLY A 89 -13.05 -3.23 -17.96
C GLY A 89 -12.23 -4.41 -17.45
N LEU A 90 -10.93 -4.26 -17.22
CA LEU A 90 -10.15 -5.31 -16.58
C LEU A 90 -10.45 -5.40 -15.08
N PRO A 91 -10.56 -6.64 -14.54
CA PRO A 91 -10.62 -6.83 -13.10
C PRO A 91 -9.40 -6.22 -12.41
N LEU A 92 -9.63 -5.65 -11.23
CA LEU A 92 -8.56 -5.35 -10.30
C LEU A 92 -7.77 -6.63 -10.05
N ASP A 93 -6.44 -6.52 -10.03
CA ASP A 93 -5.53 -7.63 -9.72
C ASP A 93 -5.54 -8.76 -10.79
N SER A 94 -5.85 -8.43 -12.05
CA SER A 94 -5.70 -9.35 -13.19
C SER A 94 -4.25 -9.85 -13.29
N PRO A 95 -3.99 -11.18 -13.27
CA PRO A 95 -2.63 -11.73 -13.26
C PRO A 95 -1.92 -11.63 -14.61
N TRP A 96 -2.61 -11.19 -15.66
CA TRP A 96 -2.14 -11.24 -17.05
C TRP A 96 -1.46 -9.97 -17.55
N ILE A 97 -1.46 -8.89 -16.76
CA ILE A 97 -0.82 -7.63 -17.15
C ILE A 97 0.06 -7.15 -16.00
N PHE A 98 1.36 -7.28 -16.23
CA PHE A 98 2.40 -6.81 -15.35
C PHE A 98 2.49 -5.28 -15.48
N VAL A 99 2.86 -4.58 -14.40
CA VAL A 99 3.09 -3.11 -14.38
C VAL A 99 1.82 -2.23 -14.51
N VAL A 100 0.65 -2.66 -14.04
CA VAL A 100 -0.56 -1.80 -14.04
C VAL A 100 -0.65 -0.89 -12.81
N GLY A 101 -0.85 0.41 -13.04
CA GLY A 101 -1.01 1.46 -12.03
C GLY A 101 -2.39 1.50 -11.39
N TRP A 102 -2.83 0.39 -10.81
CA TRP A 102 -4.10 0.34 -10.10
C TRP A 102 -4.12 1.33 -8.93
N PRO A 103 -5.26 1.99 -8.65
CA PRO A 103 -5.45 2.69 -7.39
C PRO A 103 -5.19 1.74 -6.24
N CYS A 104 -4.23 2.10 -5.39
CA CYS A 104 -3.90 1.39 -4.17
C CYS A 104 -4.87 1.79 -3.05
N TRP A 105 -5.51 2.96 -3.14
CA TRP A 105 -6.50 3.39 -2.14
C TRP A 105 -7.92 2.96 -2.48
N ALA A 106 -8.65 2.69 -1.39
CA ALA A 106 -9.91 1.98 -1.26
C ALA A 106 -9.83 0.48 -1.55
N THR A 107 -10.60 -0.25 -0.77
CA THR A 107 -10.54 -1.71 -0.71
C THR A 107 -11.26 -2.38 -1.88
N ASP A 108 -12.01 -1.61 -2.65
CA ASP A 108 -12.66 -1.99 -3.90
C ASP A 108 -11.97 -1.38 -5.13
N GLY A 109 -10.79 -0.77 -4.95
CA GLY A 109 -10.01 -0.11 -6.00
C GLY A 109 -10.65 1.13 -6.62
N LYS A 110 -11.73 1.66 -6.02
CA LYS A 110 -12.40 2.88 -6.47
C LYS A 110 -11.95 4.08 -5.65
N PRO A 111 -12.09 5.30 -6.16
CA PRO A 111 -11.88 6.46 -5.32
C PRO A 111 -12.77 6.47 -4.07
N ALA A 112 -12.19 6.76 -2.90
CA ALA A 112 -12.93 6.86 -1.65
C ALA A 112 -12.46 8.07 -0.82
N PRO A 113 -13.34 8.66 0.01
CA PRO A 113 -12.94 9.75 0.90
C PRO A 113 -12.00 9.25 2.00
N ILE A 114 -11.03 10.09 2.37
CA ILE A 114 -10.18 9.89 3.55
C ILE A 114 -10.45 11.05 4.50
N ALA A 115 -11.31 10.87 5.50
CA ALA A 115 -11.67 11.96 6.41
C ALA A 115 -10.49 12.40 7.29
N SER A 116 -9.65 11.46 7.71
CA SER A 116 -8.48 11.69 8.56
C SER A 116 -7.34 10.77 8.15
N PRO A 117 -6.07 11.24 8.18
CA PRO A 117 -4.91 10.37 7.96
C PRO A 117 -4.80 9.24 8.97
N ASN A 118 -5.35 9.42 10.17
CA ASN A 118 -5.35 8.37 11.19
C ASN A 118 -6.37 7.25 10.91
N ASN A 119 -7.28 7.44 9.95
CA ASN A 119 -8.29 6.43 9.59
C ASN A 119 -7.80 5.47 8.51
N VAL A 120 -6.57 5.65 8.02
CA VAL A 120 -6.01 4.85 6.95
C VAL A 120 -4.60 4.40 7.28
N ILE A 121 -4.22 3.24 6.75
CA ILE A 121 -2.87 2.70 6.80
C ILE A 121 -2.47 2.32 5.38
N PHE A 122 -1.25 2.68 4.99
CA PHE A 122 -0.61 2.29 3.75
C PHE A 122 0.76 1.71 4.10
N LEU A 123 0.93 0.39 3.97
CA LEU A 123 2.23 -0.26 4.10
C LEU A 123 2.73 -0.66 2.73
N VAL A 124 4.01 -0.40 2.49
CA VAL A 124 4.65 -0.61 1.20
C VAL A 124 5.89 -1.48 1.42
N ALA A 125 6.00 -2.55 0.65
CA ALA A 125 7.23 -3.30 0.48
C ALA A 125 7.66 -3.25 -0.99
N LEU A 126 8.97 -3.31 -1.20
CA LEU A 126 9.59 -3.51 -2.50
C LEU A 126 10.33 -4.84 -2.45
N LEU A 127 10.20 -5.62 -3.51
CA LEU A 127 10.78 -6.94 -3.65
C LEU A 127 11.39 -7.08 -5.03
N GLU A 128 12.27 -8.04 -5.17
CA GLU A 128 12.86 -8.52 -6.40
C GLU A 128 12.21 -9.85 -6.78
N HIS A 129 12.14 -10.16 -8.07
CA HIS A 129 11.50 -11.37 -8.56
C HIS A 129 12.54 -12.33 -9.12
N ASP A 130 12.92 -13.32 -8.31
CA ASP A 130 13.99 -14.29 -8.65
C ASP A 130 13.41 -15.67 -8.97
N GLY A 131 12.31 -15.69 -9.74
CA GLY A 131 11.59 -16.92 -10.09
C GLY A 131 10.54 -17.38 -9.08
N GLY A 132 10.17 -16.54 -8.10
CA GLY A 132 9.05 -16.77 -7.19
C GLY A 132 7.66 -16.58 -7.83
N GLU A 133 6.65 -16.23 -7.03
CA GLU A 133 5.32 -15.89 -7.56
C GLU A 133 4.80 -14.66 -6.79
N PRO A 134 4.90 -13.45 -7.36
CA PRO A 134 4.50 -12.21 -6.70
C PRO A 134 3.04 -12.22 -6.21
N ASN A 135 2.15 -12.98 -6.86
CA ASN A 135 0.78 -13.14 -6.36
C ASN A 135 0.68 -13.95 -5.07
N SER A 136 1.56 -14.91 -4.85
CA SER A 136 1.63 -15.68 -3.60
C SER A 136 2.03 -14.78 -2.45
N VAL A 137 3.03 -13.90 -2.66
CA VAL A 137 3.43 -12.88 -1.69
C VAL A 137 2.27 -11.91 -1.41
N ARG A 138 1.63 -11.38 -2.46
CA ARG A 138 0.44 -10.50 -2.34
C ARG A 138 -0.68 -11.18 -1.53
N ALA A 139 -0.98 -12.44 -1.81
CA ALA A 139 -2.03 -13.19 -1.13
C ALA A 139 -1.70 -13.46 0.34
N ALA A 140 -0.46 -13.84 0.65
CA ALA A 140 0.01 -14.04 2.01
C ALA A 140 -0.07 -12.76 2.84
N VAL A 141 0.41 -11.64 2.28
CA VAL A 141 0.32 -10.30 2.90
C VAL A 141 -1.14 -9.92 3.12
N GLN A 142 -2.01 -10.09 2.12
CA GLN A 142 -3.43 -9.80 2.25
C GLN A 142 -4.08 -10.59 3.40
N ALA A 143 -3.88 -11.90 3.45
CA ALA A 143 -4.51 -12.76 4.44
C ALA A 143 -3.97 -12.46 5.86
N GLY A 144 -2.64 -12.47 6.01
CA GLY A 144 -1.99 -12.32 7.30
C GLY A 144 -2.19 -10.94 7.92
N LEU A 145 -1.96 -9.87 7.18
CA LEU A 145 -2.12 -8.51 7.72
C LEU A 145 -3.57 -8.15 8.00
N SER A 146 -4.53 -8.66 7.21
CA SER A 146 -5.95 -8.43 7.51
C SER A 146 -6.35 -9.05 8.84
N ALA A 147 -5.89 -10.28 9.10
CA ALA A 147 -6.14 -10.97 10.37
C ALA A 147 -5.46 -10.26 11.55
N ASN A 148 -4.18 -9.90 11.41
CA ASN A 148 -3.43 -9.26 12.50
C ASN A 148 -3.96 -7.85 12.81
N LEU A 149 -4.29 -7.06 11.78
CA LEU A 149 -4.84 -5.73 11.95
C LEU A 149 -6.17 -5.75 12.73
N GLN A 150 -7.02 -6.75 12.50
CA GLN A 150 -8.27 -6.92 13.25
C GLN A 150 -8.00 -7.05 14.76
N GLY A 151 -6.94 -7.78 15.15
CA GLY A 151 -6.51 -7.86 16.54
C GLY A 151 -6.01 -6.50 17.06
N TYR A 152 -5.10 -5.87 16.33
CA TYR A 152 -4.45 -4.64 16.79
C TYR A 152 -5.39 -3.45 16.92
N VAL A 153 -6.33 -3.27 15.98
CA VAL A 153 -7.26 -2.12 16.00
C VAL A 153 -8.27 -2.19 17.15
N ASN A 154 -8.50 -3.37 17.71
CA ASN A 154 -9.40 -3.58 18.84
C ASN A 154 -8.66 -3.70 20.18
N ASP A 155 -7.33 -3.75 20.17
CA ASP A 155 -6.53 -3.67 21.38
C ASP A 155 -6.37 -2.21 21.80
N THR A 156 -7.13 -1.79 22.81
CA THR A 156 -7.12 -0.41 23.31
C THR A 156 -5.83 -0.02 24.04
N SER A 157 -4.94 -0.98 24.32
CA SER A 157 -3.63 -0.72 24.91
C SER A 157 -2.57 -0.35 23.87
N LEU A 158 -2.81 -0.65 22.58
CA LEU A 158 -1.88 -0.34 21.51
C LEU A 158 -2.07 1.09 21.00
N SER A 159 -0.99 1.86 21.01
CA SER A 159 -0.92 3.11 20.24
C SER A 159 -0.88 2.83 18.74
N ARG A 160 -1.27 3.81 17.92
CA ARG A 160 -1.14 3.71 16.46
C ARG A 160 0.30 3.38 16.03
N ALA A 161 1.29 3.99 16.68
CA ALA A 161 2.70 3.75 16.36
C ALA A 161 3.09 2.27 16.60
N GLN A 162 2.67 1.68 17.73
CA GLN A 162 2.91 0.27 18.02
C GLN A 162 2.19 -0.65 17.04
N MET A 163 0.94 -0.33 16.69
CA MET A 163 0.19 -1.07 15.67
C MET A 163 0.92 -1.07 14.32
N ILE A 164 1.43 0.08 13.86
CA ILE A 164 2.21 0.15 12.62
C ILE A 164 3.52 -0.65 12.72
N GLN A 165 4.24 -0.54 13.84
CA GLN A 165 5.47 -1.31 14.06
C GLN A 165 5.20 -2.83 13.98
N ASN A 166 4.12 -3.29 14.61
CA ASN A 166 3.72 -4.70 14.55
C ASN A 166 3.35 -5.10 13.12
N LEU A 167 2.53 -4.31 12.42
CA LEU A 167 2.15 -4.64 11.04
C LEU A 167 3.34 -4.63 10.07
N VAL A 168 4.32 -3.72 10.24
CA VAL A 168 5.55 -3.74 9.45
C VAL A 168 6.34 -5.02 9.71
N LYS A 169 6.49 -5.41 10.98
CA LYS A 169 7.14 -6.67 11.35
C LYS A 169 6.43 -7.88 10.74
N ASP A 170 5.10 -7.91 10.83
CA ASP A 170 4.28 -8.98 10.28
C ASP A 170 4.35 -9.03 8.76
N MET A 171 4.29 -7.87 8.09
CA MET A 171 4.40 -7.78 6.64
C MET A 171 5.73 -8.36 6.16
N ASN A 172 6.81 -8.00 6.86
CA ASN A 172 8.13 -8.55 6.55
C ASN A 172 8.15 -10.07 6.74
N GLY A 173 7.67 -10.58 7.88
CA GLY A 173 7.66 -12.02 8.13
C GLY A 173 6.76 -12.81 7.16
N LEU A 174 5.65 -12.23 6.71
CA LEU A 174 4.76 -12.84 5.71
C LEU A 174 5.41 -12.87 4.32
N ILE A 175 6.13 -11.82 3.94
CA ILE A 175 6.95 -11.78 2.72
C ILE A 175 8.02 -12.87 2.80
N ASP A 176 8.82 -12.87 3.87
CA ASP A 176 9.92 -13.82 4.07
C ASP A 176 9.43 -15.27 4.15
N PHE A 177 8.18 -15.50 4.53
CA PHE A 177 7.55 -16.81 4.52
C PHE A 177 7.05 -17.21 3.13
N ALA A 178 6.41 -16.28 2.41
CA ALA A 178 5.85 -16.53 1.09
C ALA A 178 6.94 -16.67 0.01
N ALA A 179 8.09 -16.05 0.21
CA ALA A 179 9.25 -16.10 -0.66
C ALA A 179 10.18 -17.30 -0.43
N GLN A 180 9.82 -18.27 0.44
CA GLN A 180 10.66 -19.45 0.70
C GLN A 180 10.61 -20.45 -0.48
N SER A 181 11.24 -20.13 -1.59
CA SER A 181 11.69 -21.07 -2.64
C SER A 181 13.22 -21.06 -2.73
N LEU A 182 13.80 -22.06 -3.42
CA LEU A 182 15.26 -22.15 -3.59
C LEU A 182 15.83 -20.97 -4.39
N ASP A 183 15.00 -20.43 -5.29
CA ASP A 183 15.17 -19.17 -6.02
C ASP A 183 13.87 -18.40 -5.76
N GLY A 184 13.83 -17.55 -4.75
CA GLY A 184 12.57 -16.98 -4.24
C GLY A 184 12.70 -15.50 -4.03
N ASP A 185 11.64 -14.77 -4.37
CA ASP A 185 11.57 -13.31 -4.34
C ASP A 185 12.22 -12.69 -3.10
N GLU A 186 13.31 -11.94 -3.25
CA GLU A 186 13.95 -11.26 -2.13
C GLU A 186 13.28 -9.90 -1.82
N ARG A 187 13.24 -9.51 -0.55
CA ARG A 187 12.73 -8.19 -0.15
C ARG A 187 13.87 -7.16 -0.17
N ILE A 188 13.68 -6.08 -0.93
CA ILE A 188 14.60 -4.94 -0.96
C ILE A 188 14.36 -4.03 0.27
N GLY A 189 14.99 -4.39 1.39
CA GLY A 189 14.90 -3.67 2.66
C GLY A 189 13.61 -3.94 3.45
N SER A 190 13.33 -3.19 4.51
CA SER A 190 12.10 -3.39 5.29
C SER A 190 10.89 -2.68 4.69
N ALA A 191 9.69 -3.25 4.88
CA ALA A 191 8.43 -2.57 4.62
C ALA A 191 8.32 -1.24 5.38
N LYS A 192 7.61 -0.26 4.79
CA LYS A 192 7.50 1.12 5.31
C LYS A 192 6.07 1.61 5.28
N GLU A 193 5.71 2.47 6.25
CA GLU A 193 4.45 3.19 6.21
C GLU A 193 4.54 4.40 5.27
N LEU A 194 3.60 4.50 4.33
CA LEU A 194 3.34 5.70 3.55
C LEU A 194 2.29 6.57 4.27
N GLN A 195 2.73 7.42 5.19
CA GLN A 195 1.83 8.30 5.93
C GLN A 195 1.66 9.66 5.22
N PHE A 196 0.43 10.17 5.10
CA PHE A 196 0.18 11.57 4.74
C PHE A 196 -0.30 12.35 5.96
N THR A 197 0.07 13.61 6.07
CA THR A 197 -0.46 14.52 7.09
C THR A 197 -1.84 15.06 6.69
N ALA A 198 -2.57 15.65 7.64
CA ALA A 198 -3.86 16.28 7.36
C ALA A 198 -3.73 17.43 6.33
N ALA A 199 -2.66 18.22 6.40
CA ALA A 199 -2.36 19.29 5.46
C ALA A 199 -2.09 18.75 4.05
N GLU A 200 -1.33 17.66 3.94
CA GLU A 200 -1.06 16.99 2.67
C GLU A 200 -2.32 16.39 2.04
N MET A 201 -3.23 15.83 2.85
CA MET A 201 -4.53 15.37 2.36
C MET A 201 -5.42 16.54 1.92
N ALA A 202 -5.38 17.67 2.61
CA ALA A 202 -6.08 18.88 2.18
C ALA A 202 -5.53 19.40 0.83
N GLU A 203 -4.19 19.41 0.67
CA GLU A 203 -3.52 19.75 -0.59
C GLU A 203 -3.97 18.80 -1.73
N ALA A 204 -3.98 17.49 -1.49
CA ALA A 204 -4.39 16.49 -2.47
C ALA A 204 -5.87 16.60 -2.90
N ARG A 205 -6.74 17.24 -2.12
CA ARG A 205 -8.15 17.48 -2.51
C ARG A 205 -8.32 18.64 -3.49
N SER A 206 -7.35 19.55 -3.53
CA SER A 206 -7.34 20.72 -4.41
C SER A 206 -6.40 20.53 -5.60
N ASN A 207 -5.36 19.70 -5.45
CA ASN A 207 -4.37 19.40 -6.47
C ASN A 207 -3.92 17.92 -6.36
N LYS A 208 -2.60 17.67 -6.33
CA LYS A 208 -1.99 16.37 -6.08
C LYS A 208 -0.89 16.54 -5.03
N LYS A 209 -0.70 15.52 -4.20
CA LYS A 209 0.44 15.40 -3.31
C LYS A 209 1.28 14.20 -3.70
N SER A 210 2.58 14.41 -3.88
CA SER A 210 3.54 13.31 -4.09
C SER A 210 4.30 13.01 -2.81
N LYS A 211 4.61 11.73 -2.60
CA LYS A 211 5.56 11.25 -1.60
C LYS A 211 6.42 10.16 -2.21
N GLU A 212 7.66 10.07 -1.74
CA GLU A 212 8.62 9.06 -2.18
C GLU A 212 9.03 8.22 -0.98
N LEU A 213 9.17 6.92 -1.20
CA LEU A 213 9.77 5.98 -0.27
C LEU A 213 11.05 5.45 -0.90
N GLU A 214 12.14 5.49 -0.15
CA GLU A 214 13.41 4.88 -0.54
C GLU A 214 13.48 3.47 0.03
N PHE A 215 13.94 2.51 -0.74
CA PHE A 215 14.17 1.12 -0.32
C PHE A 215 15.64 0.75 -0.58
N LYS A 216 16.22 -0.05 0.30
CA LYS A 216 17.62 -0.49 0.23
C LYS A 216 17.74 -1.88 0.84
N GLY A 217 18.22 -2.84 0.07
CA GLY A 217 18.52 -4.23 0.41
C GLY A 217 19.66 -4.72 -0.48
N ASP A 218 20.44 -5.68 0.00
CA ASP A 218 21.42 -6.49 -0.75
C ASP A 218 22.18 -5.83 -1.93
N GLY A 219 22.64 -4.59 -1.72
CA GLY A 219 23.35 -3.80 -2.74
C GLY A 219 22.44 -2.83 -3.52
N GLY A 220 21.24 -3.28 -3.85
CA GLY A 220 20.20 -2.51 -4.53
C GLY A 220 19.67 -1.31 -3.74
N LYS A 221 19.32 -0.24 -4.46
CA LYS A 221 18.70 0.97 -3.92
C LYS A 221 17.64 1.50 -4.87
N TYR A 222 16.45 1.72 -4.34
CA TYR A 222 15.27 2.06 -5.13
C TYR A 222 14.49 3.22 -4.54
N THR A 223 13.73 3.91 -5.39
CA THR A 223 12.77 4.93 -4.96
C THR A 223 11.41 4.70 -5.60
N VAL A 224 10.37 4.60 -4.78
CA VAL A 224 8.98 4.46 -5.20
C VAL A 224 8.24 5.78 -4.97
N LYS A 225 7.62 6.32 -6.02
CA LYS A 225 6.83 7.55 -5.98
C LYS A 225 5.34 7.28 -5.99
N PHE A 226 4.67 7.80 -4.98
CA PHE A 226 3.23 7.76 -4.81
C PHE A 226 2.61 9.14 -5.09
N VAL A 227 1.41 9.14 -5.65
CA VAL A 227 0.60 10.35 -5.84
C VAL A 227 -0.77 10.15 -5.22
N LEU A 228 -1.10 11.01 -4.27
CA LEU A 228 -2.44 11.19 -3.73
C LEU A 228 -3.11 12.37 -4.45
N ARG A 229 -4.29 12.19 -5.02
CA ARG A 229 -5.01 13.26 -5.72
C ARG A 229 -6.52 13.08 -5.63
N LYS A 230 -7.25 14.16 -5.85
CA LYS A 230 -8.70 14.11 -6.10
C LYS A 230 -8.98 13.23 -7.32
N ALA A 231 -10.00 12.39 -7.20
CA ALA A 231 -10.52 11.57 -8.30
C ALA A 231 -11.18 12.40 -9.40
#